data_AF-A0A5M6IL66-F1
#
_entry.id   AF-A0A5M6IL66-F1
#
_cell.length_a   1.000
_cell.length_b   1.000
_cell.length_c   1.000
_cell.angle_alpha   90.00
_cell.angle_beta   90.00
_cell.angle_gamma   90.00
#
_symmetry.space_group_name_H-M   'P 1'
#
loop_
_entity.id
_entity.type
_entity.pdbx_description
1 polymer ?
#
loop_
_entity_poly.entity_id
_entity_poly.type
_entity_poly.pdbx_seq_one_letter_code
_entity_poly.pdbx_strand_id
1 'polypeptide(L)'
;MPSERYDIRAVWPDRAAKIPSAMRTVSGDGLLALIGFLKAENAHGFNIIGRPVDPCYIFVDDISDATLRAMVSAGHRPAVIVESSPANYQGFFDAGAGIDHLEAKLLARHMAERWGGDPGSADAWHAGRLPGFTNRKVRHRRPDGSYPFARLRTASARIDPILAAMATELPLANSAEQKDQQGARGGALRNCAPAGALSGDYSALYGRLIAPYAAHYGSNLDRSRADYAIARRLLADGMPPPEVSLVLAASEKAREHGDPWHYIERTVSAAKSALGRERGAG
;
A
#
# COMPACT_ATOMS: atom_id res chain seq x y z
N MET A 1 3.13 11.50 13.58
CA MET A 1 2.41 10.31 13.08
C MET A 1 2.36 9.26 14.18
N PRO A 2 1.58 9.46 15.25
CA PRO A 2 1.40 8.44 16.28
C PRO A 2 0.81 7.17 15.68
N SER A 3 1.40 6.03 15.99
CA SER A 3 0.91 4.71 15.62
C SER A 3 1.52 3.67 16.55
N GLU A 4 0.80 2.56 16.76
CA GLU A 4 1.26 1.45 17.58
C GLU A 4 2.48 0.76 16.97
N ARG A 5 2.54 0.72 15.63
CA ARG A 5 3.59 0.01 14.88
C ARG A 5 4.08 0.82 13.69
N TYR A 6 5.34 0.61 13.36
CA TYR A 6 6.01 1.22 12.21
C TYR A 6 6.68 0.15 11.37
N ASP A 7 6.49 0.27 10.06
CA ASP A 7 7.22 -0.50 9.06
C ASP A 7 8.48 0.29 8.68
N ILE A 8 9.65 -0.26 8.98
CA ILE A 8 10.95 0.32 8.65
C ILE A 8 11.69 -0.61 7.71
N ARG A 9 12.33 -0.04 6.69
CA ARG A 9 13.05 -0.79 5.66
C ARG A 9 14.40 -0.15 5.39
N ALA A 10 15.45 -0.97 5.40
CA ALA A 10 16.74 -0.65 4.78
C ALA A 10 16.71 -1.17 3.35
N VAL A 11 16.73 -0.28 2.37
CA VAL A 11 16.58 -0.60 0.95
C VAL A 11 17.79 -0.17 0.15
N TRP A 12 18.33 -1.06 -0.67
CA TRP A 12 19.43 -0.70 -1.55
C TRP A 12 18.97 0.35 -2.58
N PRO A 13 19.74 1.43 -2.83
CA PRO A 13 19.32 2.52 -3.71
C PRO A 13 19.04 2.09 -5.15
N ASP A 14 19.80 1.10 -5.65
CA ASP A 14 19.67 0.61 -7.01
C ASP A 14 18.89 -0.72 -7.06
N ARG A 15 17.71 -0.69 -7.67
CA ARG A 15 16.88 -1.90 -7.80
C ARG A 15 17.52 -2.95 -8.72
N ALA A 16 18.36 -2.55 -9.67
CA ALA A 16 19.01 -3.47 -10.60
C ALA A 16 20.02 -4.40 -9.91
N ALA A 17 20.61 -3.95 -8.80
CA ALA A 17 21.57 -4.74 -8.02
C ALA A 17 20.97 -5.95 -7.30
N LYS A 18 19.63 -6.03 -7.18
CA LYS A 18 18.90 -7.14 -6.52
C LYS A 18 19.38 -7.48 -5.10
N ILE A 19 19.96 -6.49 -4.39
CA ILE A 19 20.38 -6.65 -3.00
C ILE A 19 19.13 -6.73 -2.10
N PRO A 20 18.99 -7.76 -1.25
CA PRO A 20 17.84 -7.92 -0.39
C PRO A 20 17.64 -6.72 0.55
N SER A 21 16.40 -6.31 0.73
CA SER A 21 16.07 -5.28 1.72
C SER A 21 15.88 -5.92 3.10
N ALA A 22 16.32 -5.23 4.15
CA ALA A 22 15.96 -5.59 5.51
C ALA A 22 14.65 -4.88 5.90
N MET A 23 13.65 -5.63 6.35
CA MET A 23 12.36 -5.09 6.77
C MET A 23 12.07 -5.49 8.22
N ARG A 24 11.54 -4.53 8.99
CA ARG A 24 11.12 -4.72 10.37
C ARG A 24 9.80 -3.98 10.60
N THR A 25 8.85 -4.65 11.23
CA THR A 25 7.66 -4.03 11.81
C THR A 25 7.86 -4.00 13.31
N VAL A 26 7.87 -2.81 13.92
CA VAL A 26 8.21 -2.62 15.34
C VAL A 26 7.25 -1.66 16.02
N SER A 27 7.16 -1.72 17.35
CA SER A 27 6.48 -0.69 18.14
C SER A 27 7.25 0.63 18.15
N GLY A 28 6.65 1.69 18.69
CA GLY A 28 7.34 2.98 18.92
C GLY A 28 8.64 2.83 19.71
N ASP A 29 8.63 2.10 20.84
CA ASP A 29 9.84 1.85 21.63
C ASP A 29 10.84 0.95 20.89
N GLY A 30 10.33 -0.05 20.16
CA GLY A 30 11.14 -0.92 19.32
C GLY A 30 11.88 -0.17 18.20
N LEU A 31 11.30 0.93 17.69
CA LEU A 31 11.94 1.79 16.70
C LEU A 31 13.22 2.45 17.25
N LEU A 32 13.19 2.91 18.50
CA LEU A 32 14.35 3.53 19.13
C LEU A 32 15.49 2.52 19.32
N ALA A 33 15.16 1.27 19.70
CA ALA A 33 16.14 0.20 19.82
C ALA A 33 16.81 -0.17 18.46
N LEU A 34 16.11 0.03 17.34
CA LEU A 34 16.65 -0.25 16.00
C LEU A 34 17.65 0.81 15.50
N ILE A 35 17.76 1.99 16.12
CA ILE A 35 18.56 3.10 15.58
C ILE A 35 20.02 2.71 15.31
N GLY A 36 20.64 1.92 16.18
CA GLY A 36 22.02 1.44 15.98
C GLY A 36 22.16 0.59 14.71
N PHE A 37 21.25 -0.37 14.53
CA PHE A 37 21.17 -1.19 13.32
C PHE A 37 20.93 -0.34 12.07
N LEU A 38 19.97 0.59 12.10
CA LEU A 38 19.65 1.45 10.94
C LEU A 38 20.83 2.36 10.56
N LYS A 39 21.61 2.84 11.53
CA LYS A 39 22.84 3.61 11.27
C LYS A 39 23.88 2.76 10.56
N ALA A 40 24.08 1.52 10.99
CA ALA A 40 25.00 0.59 10.35
C ALA A 40 24.58 0.29 8.90
N GLU A 41 23.30 -0.02 8.67
CA GLU A 41 22.76 -0.24 7.32
C GLU A 41 22.93 1.00 6.42
N ASN A 42 22.67 2.20 6.95
CA ASN A 42 22.85 3.44 6.17
C ASN A 42 24.32 3.67 5.78
N ALA A 43 25.24 3.42 6.71
CA ALA A 43 26.67 3.47 6.44
C ALA A 43 27.07 2.47 5.34
N HIS A 44 26.53 1.26 5.37
CA HIS A 44 26.76 0.22 4.34
C HIS A 44 26.18 0.54 2.95
N GLY A 45 25.37 1.59 2.80
CA GLY A 45 24.83 1.97 1.48
C GLY A 45 23.32 1.96 1.37
N PHE A 46 22.61 1.44 2.37
CA PHE A 46 21.17 1.35 2.32
C PHE A 46 20.51 2.71 2.56
N ASN A 47 19.40 2.95 1.90
CA ASN A 47 18.50 4.02 2.32
C ASN A 47 17.57 3.51 3.42
N ILE A 48 17.28 4.37 4.38
CA ILE A 48 16.31 4.06 5.43
C ILE A 48 14.99 4.74 5.09
N ILE A 49 13.95 3.92 4.93
CA ILE A 49 12.57 4.38 4.69
C ILE A 49 11.64 3.78 5.73
N GLY A 50 10.51 4.44 5.95
CA GLY A 50 9.50 3.88 6.82
C GLY A 50 8.17 4.60 6.76
N ARG A 51 7.19 4.02 7.46
CA ARG A 51 5.87 4.58 7.67
C ARG A 51 5.20 3.98 8.90
N PRO A 52 4.18 4.65 9.46
CA PRO A 52 3.23 4.00 10.34
C PRO A 52 2.53 2.82 9.68
N VAL A 53 2.20 1.78 10.45
CA VAL A 53 1.32 0.67 10.03
C VAL A 53 -0.13 1.10 10.20
N ASP A 54 -0.50 2.16 9.49
CA ASP A 54 -1.83 2.74 9.49
C ASP A 54 -2.05 3.40 8.11
N PRO A 55 -3.11 3.05 7.38
CA PRO A 55 -3.41 3.61 6.07
C PRO A 55 -3.89 5.07 6.13
N CYS A 56 -4.28 5.61 7.30
CA CYS A 56 -4.72 7.01 7.40
C CYS A 56 -3.64 8.02 7.02
N TYR A 57 -2.36 7.62 7.08
CA TYR A 57 -1.24 8.47 6.69
C TYR A 57 -1.01 8.39 5.18
N ILE A 58 -1.55 9.39 4.47
CA ILE A 58 -1.44 9.56 3.03
C ILE A 58 -0.08 10.14 2.68
N PHE A 59 0.68 9.41 1.86
CA PHE A 59 2.02 9.81 1.46
C PHE A 59 2.00 10.56 0.12
N VAL A 60 2.79 11.64 0.04
CA VAL A 60 3.03 12.39 -1.20
C VAL A 60 4.53 12.58 -1.35
N ASP A 61 5.09 12.12 -2.47
CA ASP A 61 6.51 12.26 -2.81
C ASP A 61 6.72 13.34 -3.89
N ASP A 62 7.97 13.76 -4.04
CA ASP A 62 8.46 14.65 -5.10
C ASP A 62 7.76 16.02 -5.16
N ILE A 63 7.49 16.61 -4.00
CA ILE A 63 6.90 17.96 -3.92
C ILE A 63 7.98 19.03 -3.76
N SER A 64 7.82 20.12 -4.51
CA SER A 64 8.65 21.32 -4.36
C SER A 64 8.24 22.13 -3.13
N ASP A 65 9.11 23.03 -2.69
CA ASP A 65 8.79 23.98 -1.61
C ASP A 65 7.62 24.92 -2.00
N ALA A 66 7.54 25.34 -3.26
CA ALA A 66 6.42 26.15 -3.77
C ALA A 66 5.10 25.37 -3.72
N THR A 67 5.12 24.11 -4.15
CA THR A 67 3.97 23.19 -4.05
C THR A 67 3.54 23.02 -2.60
N LEU A 68 4.48 22.77 -1.68
CA LEU A 68 4.18 22.62 -0.26
C LEU A 68 3.53 23.88 0.33
N ARG A 69 4.03 25.08 -0.01
CA ARG A 69 3.40 26.34 0.40
C ARG A 69 1.98 26.48 -0.16
N ALA A 70 1.76 26.09 -1.41
CA ALA A 70 0.44 26.11 -2.04
C ALA A 70 -0.53 25.13 -1.34
N MET A 71 -0.09 23.92 -1.01
CA MET A 71 -0.89 22.94 -0.25
C MET A 71 -1.33 23.51 1.10
N VAL A 72 -0.40 24.08 1.87
CA VAL A 72 -0.70 24.66 3.18
C VAL A 72 -1.67 25.85 3.05
N SER A 73 -1.47 26.69 2.04
CA SER A 73 -2.34 27.84 1.73
C SER A 73 -3.75 27.40 1.33
N ALA A 74 -3.88 26.27 0.63
CA ALA A 74 -5.15 25.66 0.28
C ALA A 74 -5.86 25.00 1.47
N GLY A 75 -5.21 24.90 2.64
CA GLY A 75 -5.81 24.39 3.87
C GLY A 75 -5.28 23.03 4.33
N HIS A 76 -4.41 22.38 3.56
CA HIS A 76 -3.79 21.13 4.00
C HIS A 76 -2.95 21.32 5.27
N ARG A 77 -2.86 20.26 6.08
CA ARG A 77 -2.11 20.21 7.34
C ARG A 77 -1.22 18.97 7.34
N PRO A 78 0.03 19.09 6.84
CA PRO A 78 0.95 17.97 6.86
C PRO A 78 1.22 17.47 8.29
N ALA A 79 1.15 16.16 8.48
CA ALA A 79 1.56 15.51 9.73
C ALA A 79 3.09 15.50 9.84
N VAL A 80 3.79 15.17 8.75
CA VAL A 80 5.27 15.22 8.69
C VAL A 80 5.70 15.71 7.33
N ILE A 81 6.69 16.62 7.29
CA ILE A 81 7.41 17.00 6.07
C ILE A 81 8.89 16.65 6.25
N VAL A 82 9.43 15.93 5.27
CA VAL A 82 10.85 15.59 5.17
C VAL A 82 11.40 16.16 3.88
N GLU A 83 12.49 16.90 3.97
CA GLU A 83 13.31 17.18 2.80
C GLU A 83 14.16 15.93 2.51
N SER A 84 13.83 15.20 1.46
CA SER A 84 14.45 13.91 1.09
C SER A 84 15.82 14.09 0.42
N SER A 85 16.02 15.23 -0.24
CA SER A 85 17.28 15.75 -0.77
C SER A 85 17.15 17.27 -0.93
N PRO A 86 18.23 18.04 -1.13
CA PRO A 86 18.15 19.51 -1.16
C PRO A 86 17.02 20.02 -2.07
N ALA A 87 16.14 20.84 -1.50
CA ALA A 87 14.96 21.43 -2.17
C ALA A 87 13.90 20.43 -2.71
N ASN A 88 13.96 19.16 -2.33
CA ASN A 88 12.96 18.14 -2.68
C ASN A 88 12.32 17.59 -1.40
N TYR A 89 10.99 17.61 -1.36
CA TYR A 89 10.24 17.30 -0.15
C TYR A 89 9.29 16.13 -0.39
N GLN A 90 8.97 15.45 0.70
CA GLN A 90 7.97 14.40 0.78
C GLN A 90 7.17 14.62 2.07
N GLY A 91 5.91 14.21 2.08
CA GLY A 91 5.00 14.49 3.18
C GLY A 91 4.10 13.32 3.50
N PHE A 92 3.76 13.21 4.79
CA PHE A 92 2.62 12.42 5.25
C PHE A 92 1.53 13.35 5.76
N PHE A 93 0.30 13.04 5.40
CA PHE A 93 -0.90 13.77 5.76
C PHE A 93 -1.87 12.80 6.43
N ASP A 94 -2.41 13.17 7.58
CA ASP A 94 -3.30 12.32 8.36
C ASP A 94 -4.75 12.55 7.90
N ALA A 95 -5.38 11.55 7.28
CA ALA A 95 -6.76 11.61 6.79
C ALA A 95 -7.81 11.30 7.87
N GLY A 96 -7.40 11.04 9.12
CA GLY A 96 -8.28 10.65 10.21
C GLY A 96 -8.47 9.13 10.32
N ALA A 97 -9.22 8.71 11.34
CA ALA A 97 -9.43 7.30 11.63
C ALA A 97 -10.42 6.63 10.65
N GLY A 98 -10.38 5.29 10.58
CA GLY A 98 -11.35 4.50 9.82
C GLY A 98 -11.07 4.36 8.33
N ILE A 99 -9.94 4.91 7.86
CA ILE A 99 -9.51 4.83 6.47
C ILE A 99 -9.10 3.40 6.12
N ASP A 100 -9.63 2.85 5.05
CA ASP A 100 -9.20 1.56 4.50
C ASP A 100 -8.07 1.70 3.46
N HIS A 101 -7.58 0.57 2.97
CA HIS A 101 -6.53 0.54 1.95
C HIS A 101 -6.94 1.21 0.62
N LEU A 102 -8.18 0.99 0.17
CA LEU A 102 -8.65 1.53 -1.11
C LEU A 102 -8.81 3.05 -1.00
N GLU A 103 -9.42 3.54 0.08
CA GLU A 103 -9.58 4.96 0.39
C GLU A 103 -8.21 5.65 0.47
N ALA A 104 -7.26 5.08 1.22
CA ALA A 104 -5.90 5.63 1.30
C ALA A 104 -5.21 5.73 -0.07
N LYS A 105 -5.40 4.72 -0.93
CA LYS A 105 -4.86 4.73 -2.29
C LYS A 105 -5.50 5.81 -3.17
N LEU A 106 -6.82 5.97 -3.08
CA LEU A 106 -7.55 7.00 -3.82
C LEU A 106 -7.14 8.41 -3.38
N LEU A 107 -7.03 8.63 -2.07
CA LEU A 107 -6.55 9.89 -1.50
C LEU A 107 -5.11 10.18 -1.93
N ALA A 108 -4.22 9.18 -1.90
CA ALA A 108 -2.84 9.34 -2.36
C ALA A 108 -2.75 9.71 -3.84
N ARG A 109 -3.56 9.08 -4.69
CA ARG A 109 -3.64 9.41 -6.13
C ARG A 109 -4.18 10.81 -6.37
N HIS A 110 -5.27 11.17 -5.69
CA HIS A 110 -5.81 12.52 -5.76
C HIS A 110 -4.76 13.56 -5.38
N MET A 111 -4.01 13.33 -4.30
CA MET A 111 -2.96 14.23 -3.85
C MET A 111 -1.82 14.34 -4.88
N ALA A 112 -1.35 13.22 -5.43
CA ALA A 112 -0.32 13.21 -6.45
C ALA A 112 -0.77 13.94 -7.73
N GLU A 113 -1.97 13.67 -8.23
CA GLU A 113 -2.54 14.30 -9.42
C GLU A 113 -2.74 15.81 -9.22
N ARG A 114 -3.31 16.21 -8.08
CA ARG A 114 -3.62 17.62 -7.80
C ARG A 114 -2.39 18.49 -7.57
N TRP A 115 -1.37 17.92 -6.92
CA TRP A 115 -0.20 18.69 -6.46
C TRP A 115 1.07 18.37 -7.23
N GLY A 116 1.00 17.53 -8.27
CA GLY A 116 2.14 17.15 -9.10
C GLY A 116 3.15 16.25 -8.37
N GLY A 117 2.68 15.43 -7.41
CA GLY A 117 3.52 14.43 -6.76
C GLY A 117 3.74 13.18 -7.63
N ASP A 118 4.70 12.34 -7.27
CA ASP A 118 5.04 11.12 -8.03
C ASP A 118 3.88 10.09 -8.02
N PRO A 119 3.26 9.77 -9.18
CA PRO A 119 2.19 8.77 -9.26
C PRO A 119 2.65 7.35 -8.90
N GLY A 120 3.94 7.03 -9.10
CA GLY A 120 4.52 5.75 -8.70
C GLY A 120 4.59 5.56 -7.19
N SER A 121 4.48 6.67 -6.46
CA SER A 121 4.47 6.72 -5.00
C SER A 121 3.06 6.85 -4.41
N ALA A 122 2.04 7.06 -5.25
CA ALA A 122 0.64 7.19 -4.87
C ALA A 122 -0.02 5.83 -4.59
N ASP A 123 0.34 5.22 -3.45
CA ASP A 123 -0.19 3.95 -2.97
C ASP A 123 -0.44 3.97 -1.46
N ALA A 124 -1.39 3.16 -1.00
CA ALA A 124 -1.83 3.14 0.39
C ALA A 124 -0.70 2.84 1.39
N TRP A 125 0.29 2.04 0.99
CA TRP A 125 1.38 1.56 1.85
C TRP A 125 2.76 2.09 1.44
N HIS A 126 2.82 3.18 0.65
CA HIS A 126 4.10 3.76 0.27
C HIS A 126 4.85 4.32 1.50
N ALA A 127 6.17 4.13 1.53
CA ALA A 127 7.03 4.52 2.66
C ALA A 127 7.99 5.64 2.24
N GLY A 128 8.15 6.64 3.10
CA GLY A 128 9.01 7.79 2.85
C GLY A 128 10.40 7.65 3.48
N ARG A 129 11.35 8.50 3.08
CA ARG A 129 12.64 8.67 3.79
C ARG A 129 12.45 8.94 5.28
N LEU A 130 13.18 8.20 6.11
CA LEU A 130 13.26 8.48 7.54
C LEU A 130 14.29 9.60 7.79
N PRO A 131 13.93 10.68 8.52
CA PRO A 131 14.88 11.75 8.84
C PRO A 131 16.08 11.28 9.65
N GLY A 132 17.21 11.96 9.49
CA GLY A 132 18.44 11.66 10.24
C GLY A 132 19.35 10.62 9.57
N PHE A 133 18.94 10.06 8.44
CA PHE A 133 19.75 9.16 7.61
C PHE A 133 20.12 9.82 6.29
N THR A 134 21.25 9.42 5.72
CA THR A 134 21.69 9.92 4.41
C THR A 134 20.92 9.27 3.26
N ASN A 135 20.63 10.05 2.21
CA ASN A 135 20.05 9.54 0.97
C ASN A 135 21.15 9.00 0.06
N ARG A 136 21.32 7.68 0.02
CA ARG A 136 22.42 6.95 -0.62
C ARG A 136 22.26 6.75 -2.14
N LYS A 137 21.28 7.39 -2.79
CA LYS A 137 21.18 7.32 -4.27
C LYS A 137 22.39 8.02 -4.91
N VAL A 138 23.04 7.36 -5.87
CA VAL A 138 24.32 7.82 -6.49
C VAL A 138 24.27 9.26 -7.00
N ARG A 139 23.14 9.66 -7.61
CA ARG A 139 22.93 11.04 -8.09
C ARG A 139 23.04 12.13 -7.02
N HIS A 140 22.96 11.77 -5.73
CA HIS A 140 23.10 12.71 -4.61
C HIS A 140 24.48 12.64 -3.94
N ARG A 141 25.41 11.82 -4.47
CA ARG A 141 26.79 11.77 -3.98
C ARG A 141 27.49 13.08 -4.33
N ARG A 142 28.04 13.76 -3.33
CA ARG A 142 28.82 14.98 -3.48
C ARG A 142 30.25 14.66 -3.96
N PRO A 143 31.03 15.65 -4.45
CA PRO A 143 32.41 15.45 -4.87
C PRO A 143 33.33 14.88 -3.77
N ASP A 144 33.06 15.23 -2.50
CA ASP A 144 33.77 14.69 -1.33
C ASP A 144 33.35 13.26 -0.95
N GLY A 145 32.45 12.64 -1.73
CA GLY A 145 31.93 11.30 -1.50
C GLY A 145 30.80 11.21 -0.48
N SER A 146 30.45 12.32 0.20
CA SER A 146 29.36 12.38 1.17
C SER A 146 27.98 12.40 0.49
N TYR A 147 26.94 12.14 1.29
CA TYR A 147 25.55 12.17 0.84
C TYR A 147 24.73 13.13 1.73
N PRO A 148 23.70 13.79 1.19
CA PRO A 148 22.84 14.65 1.99
C PRO A 148 21.99 13.82 2.96
N PHE A 149 21.77 14.36 4.16
CA PHE A 149 20.80 13.83 5.10
C PHE A 149 19.37 14.16 4.67
N ALA A 150 18.46 13.21 4.84
CA ALA A 150 17.03 13.49 4.86
C ALA A 150 16.72 14.28 6.14
N ARG A 151 16.09 15.45 6.00
CA ARG A 151 15.90 16.40 7.11
C ARG A 151 14.43 16.54 7.45
N LEU A 152 14.09 16.38 8.73
CA LEU A 152 12.78 16.72 9.23
C LEU A 152 12.59 18.24 9.14
N ARG A 153 11.53 18.69 8.49
CA ARG A 153 11.19 20.11 8.39
C ARG A 153 10.06 20.48 9.33
N THR A 154 9.03 19.65 9.39
CA THR A 154 7.89 19.84 10.28
C THR A 154 7.39 18.48 10.75
N ALA A 155 6.96 18.41 12.01
CA ALA A 155 6.17 17.31 12.55
C ALA A 155 5.02 17.88 13.38
N SER A 156 3.80 17.43 13.12
CA SER A 156 2.61 17.76 13.90
C SER A 156 1.67 16.56 13.97
N ALA A 157 0.87 16.47 15.02
CA ALA A 157 -0.17 15.43 15.16
C ALA A 157 -1.54 15.96 14.73
N ARG A 158 -1.58 16.71 13.63
CA ARG A 158 -2.81 17.33 13.12
C ARG A 158 -3.39 16.48 12.01
N ILE A 159 -4.70 16.26 12.10
CA ILE A 159 -5.51 15.73 11.01
C ILE A 159 -5.58 16.78 9.89
N ASP A 160 -5.44 16.34 8.66
CA ASP A 160 -5.66 17.14 7.47
C ASP A 160 -7.17 17.27 7.22
N PRO A 161 -7.76 18.47 7.38
CA PRO A 161 -9.22 18.63 7.30
C PRO A 161 -9.76 18.37 5.89
N ILE A 162 -8.95 18.57 4.86
CA ILE A 162 -9.37 18.34 3.47
C ILE A 162 -9.42 16.84 3.21
N LEU A 163 -8.38 16.11 3.59
CA LEU A 163 -8.38 14.65 3.41
C LEU A 163 -9.42 13.94 4.27
N ALA A 164 -9.66 14.40 5.50
CA ALA A 164 -10.71 13.85 6.35
C ALA A 164 -12.12 14.08 5.78
N ALA A 165 -12.37 15.26 5.19
CA ALA A 165 -13.63 15.54 4.50
C ALA A 165 -13.78 14.65 3.26
N MET A 166 -12.74 14.57 2.42
CA MET A 166 -12.74 13.70 1.23
C MET A 166 -12.97 12.23 1.58
N ALA A 167 -12.35 11.74 2.65
CA ALA A 167 -12.54 10.37 3.13
C ALA A 167 -13.99 10.07 3.49
N THR A 168 -14.73 11.06 4.00
CA THR A 168 -16.16 10.91 4.31
C THR A 168 -17.03 10.86 3.05
N GLU A 169 -16.59 11.51 1.97
CA GLU A 169 -17.31 11.59 0.69
C GLU A 169 -17.05 10.36 -0.21
N LEU A 170 -15.91 9.69 -0.08
CA LEU A 170 -15.55 8.50 -0.87
C LEU A 170 -16.55 7.32 -0.71
N PRO A 171 -17.02 6.97 0.51
CA PRO A 171 -18.07 5.96 0.70
C PRO A 171 -19.39 6.32 0.00
N LEU A 172 -19.74 7.60 -0.08
CA LEU A 172 -20.98 8.09 -0.70
C LEU A 172 -20.91 7.99 -2.22
N ALA A 173 -19.78 8.35 -2.82
CA ALA A 173 -19.53 8.21 -4.25
C ALA A 173 -19.53 6.72 -4.67
N ASN A 174 -18.86 5.86 -3.92
CA ASN A 174 -18.89 4.41 -4.16
C ASN A 174 -20.29 3.82 -3.99
N SER A 175 -21.09 4.29 -3.02
CA SER A 175 -22.47 3.83 -2.83
C SER A 175 -23.42 4.31 -3.93
N ALA A 176 -23.22 5.52 -4.47
CA ALA A 176 -23.99 6.07 -5.58
C ALA A 176 -23.64 5.38 -6.91
N GLU A 177 -22.35 5.19 -7.20
CA GLU A 177 -21.88 4.43 -8.35
C GLU A 177 -22.28 2.95 -8.26
N GLN A 178 -22.26 2.36 -7.06
CA GLN A 178 -22.77 1.00 -6.84
C GLN A 178 -24.29 0.92 -7.05
N LYS A 179 -25.06 1.94 -6.66
CA LYS A 179 -26.52 2.01 -6.92
C LYS A 179 -26.85 2.20 -8.39
N ASP A 180 -26.10 3.04 -9.12
CA ASP A 180 -26.28 3.23 -10.56
C ASP A 180 -25.85 1.99 -11.35
N GLN A 181 -24.77 1.31 -10.94
CA GLN A 181 -24.38 0.03 -11.52
C GLN A 181 -25.32 -1.13 -11.10
N GLN A 182 -25.95 -1.09 -9.93
CA GLN A 182 -26.98 -2.05 -9.50
C GLN A 182 -28.33 -1.82 -10.20
N GLY A 183 -28.70 -0.57 -10.52
CA GLY A 183 -29.87 -0.26 -11.35
C GLY A 183 -29.71 -0.76 -12.79
N ALA A 184 -28.51 -0.63 -13.37
CA ALA A 184 -28.20 -1.17 -14.69
C ALA A 184 -28.01 -2.70 -14.71
N ARG A 185 -27.55 -3.31 -13.59
CA ARG A 185 -27.39 -4.77 -13.45
C ARG A 185 -28.66 -5.50 -12.97
N GLY A 186 -29.62 -4.77 -12.38
CA GLY A 186 -30.87 -5.32 -11.85
C GLY A 186 -31.81 -5.92 -12.90
N GLY A 187 -31.62 -5.60 -14.18
CA GLY A 187 -32.31 -6.26 -15.30
C GLY A 187 -31.66 -7.58 -15.75
N ALA A 188 -30.37 -7.80 -15.45
CA ALA A 188 -29.58 -8.89 -16.03
C ALA A 188 -29.23 -10.03 -15.05
N LEU A 189 -29.57 -9.90 -13.76
CA LEU A 189 -29.32 -10.93 -12.73
C LEU A 189 -30.59 -11.26 -11.93
N ARG A 190 -31.75 -11.37 -12.58
CA ARG A 190 -32.84 -12.21 -12.08
C ARG A 190 -32.63 -13.61 -12.63
N ASN A 191 -31.70 -14.35 -12.04
CA ASN A 191 -31.66 -15.81 -12.00
C ASN A 191 -30.39 -16.21 -11.24
N CYS A 192 -30.56 -16.47 -9.95
CA CYS A 192 -29.98 -17.58 -9.20
C CYS A 192 -30.12 -17.28 -7.70
N ALA A 193 -31.17 -17.84 -7.12
CA ALA A 193 -31.28 -18.06 -5.69
C ALA A 193 -30.43 -19.29 -5.28
N PRO A 194 -30.38 -19.68 -4.00
CA PRO A 194 -29.17 -19.80 -3.20
C PRO A 194 -28.58 -21.22 -3.13
N ALA A 195 -27.42 -21.33 -2.47
CA ALA A 195 -26.88 -22.50 -1.76
C ALA A 195 -27.11 -23.89 -2.39
N GLY A 196 -26.06 -24.44 -3.01
CA GLY A 196 -25.96 -25.85 -3.38
C GLY A 196 -25.69 -26.05 -4.87
N ALA A 197 -24.60 -26.74 -5.17
CA ALA A 197 -24.19 -27.21 -6.50
C ALA A 197 -23.79 -26.12 -7.53
N LEU A 198 -22.49 -25.80 -7.55
CA LEU A 198 -21.82 -25.38 -8.79
C LEU A 198 -20.65 -26.32 -9.07
N SER A 199 -20.94 -27.34 -9.88
CA SER A 199 -19.99 -27.88 -10.86
C SER A 199 -19.65 -26.75 -11.86
N GLY A 200 -18.92 -25.75 -11.40
CA GLY A 200 -18.60 -24.54 -12.16
C GLY A 200 -17.11 -24.49 -12.43
N ASP A 201 -16.74 -24.25 -13.68
CA ASP A 201 -15.36 -24.15 -14.16
C ASP A 201 -14.55 -23.10 -13.36
N TYR A 202 -13.84 -23.57 -12.33
CA TYR A 202 -13.01 -22.77 -11.45
C TYR A 202 -11.85 -22.10 -12.20
N SER A 203 -11.41 -22.68 -13.32
CA SER A 203 -10.39 -22.08 -14.18
C SER A 203 -10.93 -20.88 -14.93
N ALA A 204 -12.15 -20.95 -15.47
CA ALA A 204 -12.82 -19.79 -16.06
C ALA A 204 -13.11 -18.70 -15.01
N LEU A 205 -13.46 -19.08 -13.78
CA LEU A 205 -13.64 -18.13 -12.69
C LEU A 205 -12.32 -17.42 -12.34
N TYR A 206 -11.23 -18.16 -12.17
CA TYR A 206 -9.91 -17.58 -11.93
C TYR A 206 -9.48 -16.65 -13.08
N GLY A 207 -9.68 -17.07 -14.34
CA GLY A 207 -9.40 -16.26 -15.53
C GLY A 207 -10.08 -14.89 -15.50
N ARG A 208 -11.37 -14.84 -15.11
CA ARG A 208 -12.09 -13.57 -14.94
C ARG A 208 -11.56 -12.72 -13.79
N LEU A 209 -11.10 -13.35 -12.71
CA LEU A 209 -10.58 -12.66 -11.53
C LEU A 209 -9.17 -12.11 -11.73
N ILE A 210 -8.33 -12.80 -12.50
CA ILE A 210 -6.95 -12.38 -12.81
C ILE A 210 -6.88 -11.39 -13.97
N ALA A 211 -7.84 -11.40 -14.90
CA ALA A 211 -7.84 -10.54 -16.09
C ALA A 211 -7.65 -9.03 -15.79
N PRO A 212 -8.28 -8.42 -14.77
CA PRO A 212 -8.03 -7.02 -14.42
C PRO A 212 -6.58 -6.77 -13.97
N TYR A 213 -5.98 -7.72 -13.25
CA TYR A 213 -4.58 -7.62 -12.82
C TYR A 213 -3.63 -7.79 -14.02
N ALA A 214 -3.91 -8.74 -14.91
CA ALA A 214 -3.14 -8.94 -16.13
C ALA A 214 -3.22 -7.73 -17.08
N ALA A 215 -4.41 -7.13 -17.22
CA ALA A 215 -4.61 -5.93 -18.02
C ALA A 215 -3.88 -4.71 -17.42
N HIS A 216 -3.83 -4.61 -16.09
CA HIS A 216 -3.21 -3.47 -15.40
C HIS A 216 -1.69 -3.58 -15.29
N TYR A 217 -1.15 -4.78 -15.06
CA TYR A 217 0.27 -4.99 -14.79
C TYR A 217 1.04 -5.65 -15.95
N GLY A 218 0.36 -6.22 -16.94
CA GLY A 218 0.99 -6.87 -18.10
C GLY A 218 2.03 -7.91 -17.69
N SER A 219 3.24 -7.80 -18.26
CA SER A 219 4.38 -8.67 -17.94
C SER A 219 4.97 -8.45 -16.55
N ASN A 220 4.64 -7.36 -15.86
CA ASN A 220 5.12 -7.04 -14.51
C ASN A 220 4.18 -7.54 -13.39
N LEU A 221 3.19 -8.37 -13.73
CA LEU A 221 2.22 -8.91 -12.78
C LEU A 221 2.91 -9.74 -11.69
N ASP A 222 2.86 -9.26 -10.44
CA ASP A 222 3.17 -10.08 -9.26
C ASP A 222 2.02 -11.05 -9.03
N ARG A 223 2.16 -12.24 -9.60
CA ARG A 223 1.15 -13.31 -9.57
C ARG A 223 0.83 -13.75 -8.15
N SER A 224 1.80 -13.75 -7.24
CA SER A 224 1.57 -14.13 -5.85
C SER A 224 0.75 -13.11 -5.08
N ARG A 225 0.96 -11.81 -5.34
CA ARG A 225 0.11 -10.76 -4.77
C ARG A 225 -1.29 -10.78 -5.36
N ALA A 226 -1.41 -11.04 -6.66
CA ALA A 226 -2.72 -11.16 -7.31
C ALA A 226 -3.50 -12.35 -6.75
N ASP A 227 -2.87 -13.52 -6.59
CA ASP A 227 -3.47 -14.71 -5.98
C ASP A 227 -3.94 -14.44 -4.56
N TYR A 228 -3.13 -13.76 -3.74
CA TYR A 228 -3.51 -13.38 -2.39
C TYR A 228 -4.71 -12.43 -2.36
N ALA A 229 -4.74 -11.44 -3.23
CA ALA A 229 -5.85 -10.49 -3.33
C ALA A 229 -7.15 -11.18 -3.78
N ILE A 230 -7.05 -12.11 -4.74
CA ILE A 230 -8.17 -12.94 -5.19
C ILE A 230 -8.66 -13.83 -4.05
N ALA A 231 -7.76 -14.51 -3.33
CA ALA A 231 -8.10 -15.37 -2.19
C ALA A 231 -8.85 -14.60 -1.10
N ARG A 232 -8.36 -13.41 -0.73
CA ARG A 232 -9.02 -12.54 0.24
C ARG A 232 -10.42 -12.13 -0.20
N ARG A 233 -10.57 -11.72 -1.45
CA ARG A 233 -11.85 -11.31 -2.01
C ARG A 233 -12.88 -12.44 -1.92
N LEU A 234 -12.52 -13.63 -2.40
CA LEU A 234 -13.42 -14.78 -2.40
C LEU A 234 -13.84 -15.20 -0.99
N LEU A 235 -12.90 -15.19 -0.04
CA LEU A 235 -13.21 -15.48 1.37
C LEU A 235 -14.09 -14.38 2.02
N ALA A 236 -13.91 -13.12 1.66
CA ALA A 236 -14.76 -12.02 2.11
C ALA A 236 -16.18 -12.15 1.56
N ASP A 237 -16.31 -12.56 0.29
CA ASP A 237 -17.57 -12.84 -0.41
C ASP A 237 -18.27 -14.12 0.10
N GLY A 238 -17.68 -14.82 1.08
CA GLY A 238 -18.28 -15.98 1.76
C GLY A 238 -17.97 -17.33 1.13
N MET A 239 -17.08 -17.40 0.13
CA MET A 239 -16.65 -18.67 -0.46
C MET A 239 -15.84 -19.48 0.57
N PRO A 240 -16.13 -20.80 0.74
CA PRO A 240 -15.43 -21.60 1.73
C PRO A 240 -13.97 -21.84 1.31
N PRO A 241 -13.01 -21.91 2.26
CA PRO A 241 -11.59 -22.03 1.95
C PRO A 241 -11.21 -23.16 0.98
N PRO A 242 -11.82 -24.37 1.02
CA PRO A 242 -11.55 -25.42 0.04
C PRO A 242 -11.93 -25.03 -1.40
N GLU A 243 -13.03 -24.29 -1.60
CA GLU A 243 -13.42 -23.81 -2.94
C GLU A 243 -12.50 -22.70 -3.44
N VAL A 244 -12.02 -21.83 -2.54
CA VAL A 244 -11.00 -20.82 -2.88
C VAL A 244 -9.70 -21.50 -3.34
N SER A 245 -9.31 -22.60 -2.70
CA SER A 245 -8.16 -23.40 -3.13
C SER A 245 -8.34 -23.99 -4.53
N LEU A 246 -9.55 -24.46 -4.88
CA LEU A 246 -9.87 -24.97 -6.22
C LEU A 246 -9.80 -23.86 -7.29
N VAL A 247 -10.19 -22.63 -6.95
CA VAL A 247 -10.02 -21.47 -7.85
C VAL A 247 -8.55 -21.15 -8.07
N LEU A 248 -7.73 -21.13 -7.02
CA LEU A 248 -6.29 -20.82 -7.12
C LEU A 248 -5.46 -21.93 -7.77
N ALA A 249 -5.99 -23.15 -7.88
CA ALA A 249 -5.33 -24.24 -8.62
C ALA A 249 -5.15 -23.92 -10.13
N ALA A 250 -5.92 -22.97 -10.66
CA ALA A 250 -5.75 -22.46 -12.03
C ALA A 250 -4.65 -21.39 -12.16
N SER A 251 -4.06 -20.93 -11.06
CA SER A 251 -2.97 -19.95 -11.07
C SER A 251 -1.72 -20.50 -11.76
N GLU A 252 -1.17 -19.71 -12.68
CA GLU A 252 0.13 -20.02 -13.27
C GLU A 252 1.24 -20.08 -12.20
N LYS A 253 1.12 -19.31 -11.12
CA LYS A 253 2.06 -19.35 -10.00
C LYS A 253 1.99 -20.67 -9.25
N ALA A 254 0.79 -21.21 -9.05
CA ALA A 254 0.62 -22.53 -8.44
C ALA A 254 1.26 -23.63 -9.31
N ARG A 255 1.18 -23.51 -10.65
CA ARG A 255 1.78 -24.46 -11.60
C ARG A 255 3.32 -24.38 -11.69
N GLU A 256 3.93 -23.28 -11.27
CA GLU A 256 5.39 -23.09 -11.22
C GLU A 256 6.05 -23.75 -9.99
N HIS A 257 5.28 -24.18 -8.99
CA HIS A 257 5.80 -24.80 -7.77
C HIS A 257 5.79 -26.34 -7.87
N GLY A 258 6.85 -26.99 -7.35
CA GLY A 258 6.95 -28.46 -7.31
C GLY A 258 5.89 -29.15 -6.46
N ASP A 259 5.29 -28.42 -5.51
CA ASP A 259 4.06 -28.79 -4.81
C ASP A 259 3.07 -27.60 -4.85
N PRO A 260 2.14 -27.60 -5.84
CA PRO A 260 1.15 -26.54 -6.01
C PRO A 260 0.23 -26.35 -4.79
N TRP A 261 -0.07 -27.43 -4.07
CA TRP A 261 -1.03 -27.39 -2.96
C TRP A 261 -0.44 -26.67 -1.76
N HIS A 262 0.86 -26.83 -1.48
CA HIS A 262 1.53 -26.12 -0.40
C HIS A 262 1.50 -24.58 -0.59
N TYR A 263 1.66 -24.10 -1.83
CA TYR A 263 1.55 -22.68 -2.17
C TYR A 263 0.12 -22.14 -1.96
N ILE A 264 -0.88 -22.89 -2.44
CA ILE A 264 -2.30 -22.54 -2.36
C ILE A 264 -2.73 -22.47 -0.89
N GLU A 265 -2.42 -23.50 -0.10
CA GLU A 265 -2.75 -23.56 1.33
C GLU A 265 -2.16 -22.37 2.10
N ARG A 266 -0.90 -22.03 1.84
CA ARG A 266 -0.25 -20.87 2.47
C ARG A 266 -0.95 -19.56 2.11
N THR A 267 -1.39 -19.41 0.86
CA THR A 267 -2.06 -18.20 0.37
C THR A 267 -3.47 -18.07 0.96
N VAL A 268 -4.25 -19.15 0.95
CA VAL A 268 -5.60 -19.18 1.54
C VAL A 268 -5.54 -19.02 3.05
N SER A 269 -4.59 -19.66 3.73
CA SER A 269 -4.37 -19.51 5.17
C SER A 269 -4.01 -18.07 5.54
N ALA A 270 -3.08 -17.44 4.80
CA ALA A 270 -2.72 -16.04 5.01
C ALA A 270 -3.91 -15.09 4.79
N ALA A 271 -4.74 -15.35 3.78
CA ALA A 271 -5.94 -14.56 3.48
C ALA A 271 -7.01 -14.73 4.57
N LYS A 272 -7.24 -15.97 5.02
CA LYS A 272 -8.19 -16.29 6.11
C LYS A 272 -7.75 -15.69 7.43
N SER A 273 -6.47 -15.78 7.78
CA SER A 273 -5.93 -15.15 9.00
C SER A 273 -6.04 -13.63 8.96
N ALA A 274 -5.89 -13.00 7.79
CA ALA A 274 -6.10 -11.57 7.64
C ALA A 274 -7.56 -11.19 7.92
N LEU A 275 -8.52 -11.89 7.30
CA LEU A 275 -9.96 -11.64 7.51
C LEU A 275 -10.43 -11.98 8.92
N GLY A 276 -9.87 -13.01 9.56
CA GLY A 276 -10.18 -13.36 10.94
C GLY A 276 -9.73 -12.29 11.94
N ARG A 277 -8.58 -11.66 11.70
CA ARG A 277 -8.12 -10.51 12.50
C ARG A 277 -8.99 -9.28 12.31
N GLU A 278 -9.53 -9.08 11.11
CA GLU A 278 -10.44 -7.96 10.81
C GLU A 278 -11.83 -8.16 11.44
N ARG A 279 -12.31 -9.40 11.56
CA ARG A 279 -13.63 -9.73 12.16
C ARG A 279 -13.62 -9.88 13.68
N GLY A 280 -12.48 -10.22 14.29
CA GLY A 280 -12.33 -10.34 15.74
C GLY A 280 -11.98 -9.04 16.47
N ALA A 281 -11.82 -7.94 15.72
CA ALA A 281 -11.50 -6.61 16.23
C ALA A 281 -12.72 -5.65 16.22
N GLY A 282 -13.93 -6.21 16.05
CA GLY A 282 -15.21 -5.50 16.10
C GLY A 282 -16.02 -5.86 17.32
#